data_AF-R6QID5-F1
#
_entry.id   AF-R6QID5-F1
#
_cell.length_a   1.000
_cell.length_b   1.000
_cell.length_c   1.000
_cell.angle_alpha   90.00
_cell.angle_beta   90.00
_cell.angle_gamma   90.00
#
_symmetry.space_group_name_H-M   'P 1'
#
loop_
_entity.id
_entity.type
_entity.pdbx_description
1 polymer ?
#
loop_
_entity_poly.entity_id
_entity_poly.type
_entity_poly.pdbx_seq_one_letter_code
_entity_poly.pdbx_strand_id
1 'polypeptide(L)'
;MDIRVARTDRAIEKAFMELRAKNPLEKIKIKDLCALACINKSTFYAHYEDIYALSSGLETKVIGNILACVTDFGPNRPLDHTEELTQGLFRAFVQNQRAVNILFSGSRQGVFANSIEQGLRKRVAELDPTFTADPRRGIVLSFCVQGCFYAFTNNSGRMDEAKLVALLAEIAKAAQKIEL
;
A
#
# COMPACT_ATOMS: atom_id res chain seq x y z
N MET A 1 -21.28 -14.10 -3.47
CA MET A 1 -21.04 -12.98 -4.40
C MET A 1 -21.41 -13.46 -5.80
N ASP A 2 -22.26 -12.73 -6.52
CA ASP A 2 -22.71 -13.12 -7.86
C ASP A 2 -21.52 -13.09 -8.85
N ILE A 3 -21.32 -14.19 -9.59
CA ILE A 3 -20.24 -14.33 -10.58
C ILE A 3 -20.29 -13.20 -11.62
N ARG A 4 -21.49 -12.70 -11.95
CA ARG A 4 -21.69 -11.60 -12.88
C ARG A 4 -21.15 -10.29 -12.32
N VAL A 5 -21.41 -10.01 -11.04
CA VAL A 5 -20.90 -8.81 -10.35
C VAL A 5 -19.37 -8.83 -10.34
N ALA A 6 -18.76 -9.95 -9.93
CA ALA A 6 -17.30 -10.09 -9.87
C ALA A 6 -16.63 -9.97 -11.25
N ARG A 7 -17.30 -10.44 -12.32
CA ARG A 7 -16.79 -10.28 -13.70
C ARG A 7 -16.82 -8.82 -14.13
N THR A 8 -17.88 -8.09 -13.81
CA THR A 8 -18.02 -6.66 -14.11
C THR A 8 -17.01 -5.82 -13.33
N ASP A 9 -16.83 -6.10 -12.03
CA ASP A 9 -15.80 -5.43 -11.21
C ASP A 9 -14.41 -5.58 -11.83
N ARG A 10 -14.03 -6.80 -12.20
CA ARG A 10 -12.72 -7.05 -12.84
C ARG A 10 -12.55 -6.28 -14.16
N ALA A 11 -13.61 -6.15 -14.96
CA ALA A 11 -13.56 -5.38 -16.20
C ALA A 11 -13.36 -3.88 -15.92
N ILE A 12 -14.07 -3.35 -14.92
CA ILE A 12 -13.95 -1.96 -14.47
C ILE A 12 -12.55 -1.70 -13.90
N GLU A 13 -12.07 -2.52 -12.97
CA GLU A 13 -10.75 -2.40 -12.35
C GLU A 13 -9.64 -2.44 -13.41
N LYS A 14 -9.73 -3.35 -14.39
CA LYS A 14 -8.76 -3.45 -15.49
C LYS A 14 -8.75 -2.19 -16.36
N ALA A 15 -9.93 -1.73 -16.81
CA ALA A 15 -10.04 -0.52 -17.63
C ALA A 15 -9.51 0.71 -16.89
N PHE A 16 -9.80 0.81 -15.60
CA PHE A 16 -9.29 1.88 -14.75
C PHE A 16 -7.76 1.86 -14.67
N MET A 17 -7.14 0.71 -14.39
CA MET A 17 -5.68 0.58 -14.30
C MET A 17 -4.99 0.96 -15.62
N GLU A 18 -5.59 0.61 -16.77
CA GLU A 18 -5.08 0.99 -18.08
C GLU A 18 -5.16 2.50 -18.34
N LEU A 19 -6.27 3.13 -17.95
CA LEU A 19 -6.44 4.58 -18.08
C LEU A 19 -5.53 5.35 -17.12
N ARG A 20 -5.43 4.89 -15.87
CA ARG A 20 -4.61 5.50 -14.81
C ARG A 20 -3.13 5.42 -15.09
N ALA A 21 -2.66 4.37 -15.76
CA ALA A 21 -1.27 4.26 -16.20
C ALA A 21 -0.87 5.35 -17.21
N LYS A 22 -1.85 5.92 -17.93
CA LYS A 22 -1.63 6.92 -18.99
C LYS A 22 -2.05 8.33 -18.59
N ASN A 23 -2.91 8.45 -17.57
CA ASN A 23 -3.56 9.71 -17.21
C ASN A 23 -3.55 9.95 -15.70
N PRO A 24 -3.39 11.21 -15.26
CA PRO A 24 -3.74 11.63 -13.90
C PRO A 24 -5.18 11.21 -13.55
N LEU A 25 -5.43 10.88 -12.28
CA LEU A 25 -6.74 10.42 -11.79
C LEU A 25 -7.85 11.41 -12.15
N GLU A 26 -7.56 12.69 -11.99
CA GLU A 26 -8.46 13.83 -12.20
C GLU A 26 -8.87 14.00 -13.67
N LYS A 27 -8.12 13.38 -14.61
CA LYS A 27 -8.39 13.43 -16.05
C LYS A 27 -9.15 12.20 -16.56
N ILE A 28 -9.36 11.18 -15.73
CA ILE A 28 -10.06 9.96 -16.14
C ILE A 28 -11.57 10.24 -16.19
N LYS A 29 -12.18 10.06 -17.35
CA LYS A 29 -13.63 10.24 -17.53
C LYS A 29 -14.36 8.90 -17.43
N ILE A 30 -15.48 8.88 -16.71
CA ILE A 30 -16.35 7.69 -16.62
C ILE A 30 -16.78 7.17 -17.99
N LYS A 31 -17.00 8.06 -18.97
CA LYS A 31 -17.35 7.66 -20.35
C LYS A 31 -16.26 6.79 -20.98
N ASP A 32 -15.00 7.19 -20.85
CA ASP A 32 -13.87 6.50 -21.48
C ASP A 32 -13.59 5.17 -20.78
N LEU A 33 -13.73 5.15 -19.44
CA LEU A 33 -13.67 3.93 -18.65
C LEU A 33 -14.76 2.94 -19.05
N CYS A 34 -16.02 3.39 -19.15
CA CYS A 34 -17.15 2.55 -19.53
C CYS A 34 -16.98 1.96 -20.94
N ALA A 35 -16.47 2.78 -21.87
CA ALA A 35 -16.17 2.33 -23.23
C ALA A 35 -15.08 1.26 -23.24
N LEU A 36 -14.01 1.43 -22.47
CA LEU A 36 -12.91 0.46 -22.38
C LEU A 36 -13.32 -0.84 -21.66
N ALA A 37 -14.18 -0.74 -20.64
CA ALA A 37 -14.72 -1.89 -19.91
C ALA A 37 -15.89 -2.58 -20.63
N CYS A 38 -16.37 -2.06 -21.75
CA CYS A 38 -17.55 -2.52 -22.48
C CYS A 38 -18.83 -2.59 -21.61
N ILE A 39 -19.08 -1.53 -20.83
CA ILE A 39 -20.26 -1.43 -19.95
C ILE A 39 -21.00 -0.10 -20.14
N ASN A 40 -22.24 -0.03 -19.66
CA ASN A 40 -22.99 1.22 -19.59
C ASN A 40 -22.63 2.02 -18.32
N LYS A 41 -22.84 3.35 -18.35
CA LYS A 41 -22.65 4.20 -17.16
C LYS A 41 -23.50 3.77 -15.98
N SER A 42 -24.76 3.37 -16.21
CA SER A 42 -25.63 2.86 -15.15
C SER A 42 -25.05 1.61 -14.48
N THR A 43 -24.37 0.75 -15.24
CA THR A 43 -23.64 -0.40 -14.71
C THR A 43 -22.45 0.05 -13.87
N PHE A 44 -21.67 1.03 -14.32
CA PHE A 44 -20.58 1.58 -13.49
C PHE A 44 -21.11 2.11 -12.15
N TYR A 45 -22.14 2.96 -12.19
CA TYR A 45 -22.70 3.59 -10.99
C TYR A 45 -23.42 2.62 -10.04
N ALA A 46 -23.80 1.43 -10.51
CA ALA A 46 -24.30 0.37 -9.65
C ALA A 46 -23.20 -0.30 -8.81
N HIS A 47 -21.93 -0.14 -9.19
CA HIS A 47 -20.77 -0.75 -8.53
C HIS A 47 -19.92 0.29 -7.78
N TYR A 48 -19.77 1.50 -8.32
CA TYR A 48 -18.93 2.55 -7.77
C TYR A 48 -19.62 3.91 -7.86
N GLU A 49 -19.56 4.69 -6.78
CA GLU A 49 -20.15 6.04 -6.74
C GLU A 49 -19.53 6.98 -7.77
N ASP A 50 -18.20 6.99 -7.84
CA ASP A 50 -17.43 7.79 -8.79
C ASP A 50 -16.03 7.20 -9.06
N ILE A 51 -15.21 7.93 -9.79
CA ILE A 51 -13.85 7.52 -10.14
C ILE A 51 -12.91 7.49 -8.93
N TYR A 52 -13.16 8.33 -7.92
CA TYR A 52 -12.35 8.42 -6.72
C TYR A 52 -12.67 7.28 -5.75
N ALA A 53 -13.93 6.88 -5.63
CA ALA A 53 -14.36 5.70 -4.89
C ALA A 53 -13.71 4.43 -5.46
N LEU A 54 -13.68 4.28 -6.78
CA LEU A 54 -12.95 3.18 -7.44
C LEU A 54 -11.45 3.22 -7.14
N SER A 55 -10.80 4.39 -7.27
CA SER A 55 -9.37 4.55 -6.97
C SER A 55 -9.07 4.16 -5.51
N SER A 56 -9.80 4.73 -4.56
CA SER A 56 -9.63 4.48 -3.13
C SER A 56 -9.88 3.02 -2.77
N GLY A 57 -10.86 2.37 -3.41
CA GLY A 57 -11.11 0.93 -3.23
C GLY A 57 -9.94 0.07 -3.69
N LEU A 58 -9.37 0.37 -4.86
CA LEU A 58 -8.19 -0.32 -5.38
C LEU A 58 -6.93 -0.04 -4.56
N GLU A 59 -6.71 1.21 -4.16
CA GLU A 59 -5.63 1.62 -3.25
C GLU A 59 -5.71 0.81 -1.94
N THR A 60 -6.90 0.74 -1.33
CA THR A 60 -7.15 -0.04 -0.11
C THR A 60 -6.86 -1.53 -0.31
N LYS A 61 -7.23 -2.09 -1.47
CA LYS A 61 -6.97 -3.49 -1.83
C LYS A 61 -5.46 -3.77 -1.90
N VAL A 62 -4.70 -2.89 -2.54
CA VAL A 62 -3.24 -3.01 -2.66
C VAL A 62 -2.55 -2.84 -1.31
N ILE A 63 -2.95 -1.84 -0.52
CA ILE A 63 -2.45 -1.65 0.84
C ILE A 63 -2.73 -2.87 1.71
N GLY A 64 -3.94 -3.42 1.63
CA GLY A 64 -4.32 -4.64 2.34
C GLY A 64 -3.43 -5.83 1.98
N ASN A 65 -3.13 -6.02 0.70
CA ASN A 65 -2.22 -7.09 0.25
C ASN A 65 -0.80 -6.91 0.81
N ILE A 66 -0.29 -5.68 0.86
CA ILE A 66 1.04 -5.38 1.41
C ILE A 66 1.06 -5.63 2.93
N LEU A 67 0.01 -5.21 3.63
CA LEU A 67 -0.11 -5.38 5.08
C LEU A 67 -0.42 -6.81 5.51
N ALA A 68 -0.89 -7.68 4.62
CA ALA A 68 -1.11 -9.10 4.93
C ALA A 68 0.19 -9.81 5.32
N CYS A 69 1.35 -9.34 4.86
CA CYS A 69 2.63 -9.87 5.31
C CYS A 69 2.87 -9.65 6.82
N VAL A 70 2.24 -8.63 7.42
CA VAL A 70 2.34 -8.36 8.86
C VAL A 70 1.58 -9.42 9.67
N THR A 71 0.51 -10.00 9.11
CA THR A 71 -0.34 -10.99 9.81
C THR A 71 0.26 -12.39 9.81
N ASP A 72 1.19 -12.71 8.91
CA ASP A 72 1.88 -14.00 8.87
C ASP A 72 2.86 -14.19 10.04
N PHE A 73 3.19 -13.13 10.80
CA PHE A 73 4.11 -13.18 11.93
C PHE A 73 3.51 -13.74 13.23
N GLY A 74 2.19 -13.96 13.28
CA GLY A 74 1.50 -14.67 14.37
C GLY A 74 1.50 -13.95 15.73
N PRO A 75 0.61 -14.35 16.66
CA PRO A 75 0.46 -13.71 17.98
C PRO A 75 1.62 -13.97 18.97
N ASN A 76 2.55 -14.88 18.64
CA ASN A 76 3.61 -15.33 19.54
C ASN A 76 5.01 -14.87 19.13
N ARG A 77 5.14 -13.99 18.12
CA ARG A 77 6.45 -13.44 17.73
C ARG A 77 6.46 -11.94 18.05
N PRO A 78 7.20 -11.50 19.09
CA PRO A 78 7.29 -10.09 19.43
C PRO A 78 7.82 -9.29 18.24
N LEU A 79 7.52 -7.98 18.24
CA LEU A 79 8.03 -7.01 17.26
C LEU A 79 9.56 -6.93 17.20
N ASP A 80 10.30 -7.72 17.98
CA ASP A 80 11.75 -7.86 17.95
C ASP A 80 12.31 -8.39 16.61
N HIS A 81 11.45 -8.87 15.70
CA HIS A 81 11.80 -9.32 14.34
C HIS A 81 11.50 -8.26 13.26
N THR A 82 11.76 -6.98 13.54
CA THR A 82 11.49 -5.91 12.57
C THR A 82 12.27 -6.00 11.27
N GLU A 83 13.42 -6.67 11.26
CA GLU A 83 14.14 -6.98 10.03
C GLU A 83 13.29 -7.85 9.07
N GLU A 84 12.68 -8.92 9.59
CA GLU A 84 11.81 -9.81 8.82
C GLU A 84 10.55 -9.07 8.36
N LEU A 85 9.99 -8.22 9.22
CA LEU A 85 8.84 -7.37 8.89
C LEU A 85 9.17 -6.39 7.76
N THR A 86 10.30 -5.69 7.86
CA THR A 86 10.76 -4.73 6.84
C THR A 86 11.02 -5.45 5.52
N GLN A 87 11.71 -6.59 5.54
CA GLN A 87 11.93 -7.41 4.34
C GLN A 87 10.61 -7.92 3.75
N GLY A 88 9.68 -8.38 4.57
CA GLY A 88 8.35 -8.83 4.15
C GLY A 88 7.54 -7.73 3.48
N LEU A 89 7.49 -6.54 4.10
CA LEU A 89 6.82 -5.37 3.55
C LEU A 89 7.44 -4.93 2.21
N PHE A 90 8.78 -4.89 2.12
CA PHE A 90 9.46 -4.56 0.87
C PHE A 90 9.23 -5.60 -0.22
N ARG A 91 9.25 -6.89 0.13
CA ARG A 91 8.93 -7.96 -0.82
C ARG A 91 7.50 -7.83 -1.34
N ALA A 92 6.53 -7.57 -0.47
CA ALA A 92 5.15 -7.36 -0.85
C ALA A 92 4.98 -6.10 -1.70
N PHE A 93 5.72 -5.04 -1.38
CA PHE A 93 5.77 -3.82 -2.18
C PHE A 93 6.29 -4.12 -3.59
N VAL A 94 7.42 -4.83 -3.74
CA VAL A 94 7.99 -5.20 -5.05
C VAL A 94 7.00 -6.06 -5.85
N GLN A 95 6.34 -7.02 -5.22
CA GLN A 95 5.31 -7.83 -5.86
C GLN A 95 4.11 -7.02 -6.37
N ASN A 96 3.79 -5.91 -5.69
CA ASN A 96 2.69 -5.00 -6.05
C ASN A 96 3.19 -3.72 -6.76
N GLN A 97 4.47 -3.62 -7.12
CA GLN A 97 5.13 -2.36 -7.51
C GLN A 97 4.41 -1.68 -8.68
N ARG A 98 4.00 -2.45 -9.69
CA ARG A 98 3.24 -1.91 -10.83
C ARG A 98 1.93 -1.26 -10.39
N ALA A 99 1.17 -1.93 -9.53
CA ALA A 99 -0.10 -1.40 -9.05
C ALA A 99 0.11 -0.17 -8.18
N VAL A 100 1.12 -0.21 -7.29
CA VAL A 100 1.49 0.93 -6.45
C VAL A 100 1.88 2.14 -7.30
N ASN A 101 2.77 1.95 -8.28
CA ASN A 101 3.22 3.03 -9.16
C ASN A 101 2.09 3.64 -9.98
N ILE A 102 1.08 2.87 -10.37
CA ILE A 102 -0.07 3.38 -11.13
C ILE A 102 -1.02 4.15 -10.20
N LEU A 103 -1.48 3.51 -9.12
CA LEU A 103 -2.52 4.04 -8.24
C LEU A 103 -2.05 5.27 -7.47
N PHE A 104 -0.84 5.22 -6.93
CA PHE A 104 -0.28 6.26 -6.07
C PHE A 104 0.63 7.25 -6.82
N SER A 105 0.52 7.35 -8.14
CA SER A 105 1.28 8.35 -8.92
C SER A 105 0.77 9.78 -8.74
N GLY A 106 1.66 10.76 -8.91
CA GLY A 106 1.30 12.19 -8.91
C GLY A 106 0.80 12.67 -7.56
N SER A 107 -0.38 13.30 -7.53
CA SER A 107 -1.02 13.85 -6.32
C SER A 107 -1.25 12.81 -5.21
N ARG A 108 -1.21 11.51 -5.54
CA ARG A 108 -1.49 10.39 -4.63
C ARG A 108 -0.25 9.78 -3.98
N GLN A 109 0.95 10.25 -4.29
CA GLN A 109 2.21 9.64 -3.79
C GLN A 109 2.31 9.65 -2.26
N GLY A 110 1.89 10.75 -1.62
CA GLY A 110 1.88 10.86 -0.16
C GLY A 110 0.84 9.96 0.53
N VAL A 111 -0.21 9.53 -0.19
CA VAL A 111 -1.25 8.66 0.38
C VAL A 111 -0.70 7.28 0.69
N PHE A 112 0.21 6.76 -0.15
CA PHE A 112 0.74 5.41 0.01
C PHE A 112 1.43 5.18 1.36
N ALA A 113 2.44 6.00 1.67
CA ALA A 113 3.21 5.86 2.91
C ALA A 113 2.33 6.06 4.14
N ASN A 114 1.41 7.04 4.09
CA ASN A 114 0.45 7.29 5.17
C ASN A 114 -0.50 6.11 5.38
N SER A 115 -1.00 5.49 4.32
CA SER A 115 -1.87 4.31 4.42
C SER A 115 -1.14 3.09 4.96
N ILE A 116 0.12 2.86 4.57
CA ILE A 116 0.96 1.81 5.14
C ILE A 116 1.21 2.07 6.63
N GLU A 117 1.57 3.30 7.01
CA GLU A 117 1.81 3.67 8.41
C GLU A 117 0.57 3.46 9.27
N GLN A 118 -0.59 3.97 8.85
CA GLN A 118 -1.85 3.80 9.58
C GLN A 118 -2.24 2.33 9.70
N GLY A 119 -2.07 1.57 8.62
CA GLY A 119 -2.35 0.14 8.60
C GLY A 119 -1.45 -0.64 9.56
N LEU A 120 -0.14 -0.38 9.53
CA LEU A 120 0.82 -0.97 10.47
C LEU A 120 0.51 -0.58 11.90
N ARG A 121 0.28 0.70 12.18
CA ARG A 121 -0.07 1.19 13.52
C ARG A 121 -1.28 0.47 14.09
N LYS A 122 -2.34 0.31 13.29
CA LYS A 122 -3.55 -0.42 13.67
C LYS A 122 -3.24 -1.88 13.98
N ARG A 123 -2.52 -2.57 13.09
CA ARG A 123 -2.15 -3.99 13.27
C ARG A 123 -1.28 -4.22 14.49
N VAL A 124 -0.29 -3.37 14.71
CA VAL A 124 0.59 -3.44 15.86
C VAL A 124 -0.18 -3.20 17.15
N ALA A 125 -1.10 -2.24 17.19
CA ALA A 125 -1.97 -2.02 18.35
C ALA A 125 -2.95 -3.17 18.62
N GLU A 126 -3.41 -3.88 17.58
CA GLU A 126 -4.25 -5.08 17.71
C GLU A 126 -3.46 -6.27 18.30
N LEU A 127 -2.18 -6.42 17.93
CA LEU A 127 -1.31 -7.51 18.40
C LEU A 127 -0.69 -7.23 19.77
N ASP A 128 -0.38 -5.95 20.05
CA ASP A 128 0.25 -5.50 21.28
C ASP A 128 -0.45 -4.23 21.79
N PRO A 129 -1.41 -4.36 22.71
CA PRO A 129 -2.10 -3.23 23.31
C PRO A 129 -1.19 -2.25 24.05
N THR A 130 0.01 -2.67 24.47
CA THR A 130 0.98 -1.78 25.14
C THR A 130 1.64 -0.81 24.17
N PHE A 131 1.56 -1.06 22.86
CA PHE A 131 2.10 -0.17 21.84
C PHE A 131 1.49 1.23 21.89
N THR A 132 0.19 1.33 22.20
CA THR A 132 -0.47 2.63 22.30
C THR A 132 -0.15 3.37 23.60
N ALA A 133 0.35 2.66 24.61
CA ALA A 133 0.75 3.25 25.90
C ALA A 133 2.11 3.96 25.83
N ASP A 134 2.98 3.59 24.89
CA ASP A 134 4.29 4.21 24.70
C ASP A 134 4.37 5.02 23.38
N PRO A 135 4.27 6.35 23.42
CA PRO A 135 4.32 7.18 22.21
C PRO A 135 5.64 7.05 21.45
N ARG A 136 6.74 6.64 22.11
CA ARG A 136 8.05 6.45 21.46
C ARG A 136 7.97 5.38 20.38
N ARG A 137 7.28 4.27 20.66
CA ARG A 137 7.07 3.17 19.69
C ARG A 137 6.31 3.66 18.46
N GLY A 138 5.32 4.52 18.67
CA GLY A 138 4.57 5.18 17.59
C GLY A 138 5.45 6.09 16.73
N ILE A 139 6.37 6.85 17.33
CA ILE A 139 7.29 7.74 16.61
C ILE A 139 8.32 6.94 15.81
N VAL A 140 8.91 5.90 16.41
CA VAL A 140 9.87 5.01 15.73
C VAL A 140 9.21 4.33 14.53
N LEU A 141 7.97 3.86 14.67
CA LEU A 141 7.22 3.27 13.56
C LEU A 141 7.03 4.27 12.41
N SER A 142 6.56 5.50 12.70
CA SER A 142 6.39 6.55 11.69
C SER A 142 7.71 6.85 10.99
N PHE A 143 8.80 7.03 11.74
CA PHE A 143 10.12 7.30 11.19
C PHE A 143 10.60 6.17 10.28
N CYS A 144 10.47 4.91 10.72
CA CYS A 144 10.90 3.76 9.94
C CYS A 144 10.09 3.64 8.65
N VAL A 145 8.76 3.73 8.71
CA VAL A 145 7.90 3.58 7.53
C VAL A 145 8.15 4.69 6.51
N GLN A 146 8.11 5.95 6.96
CA GLN A 146 8.27 7.11 6.09
C GLN A 146 9.69 7.20 5.54
N GLY A 147 10.70 7.01 6.40
CA GLY A 147 12.11 7.04 6.04
C GLY A 147 12.49 5.92 5.09
N CYS A 148 12.10 4.67 5.36
CA CYS A 148 12.36 3.55 4.47
C CYS A 148 11.68 3.73 3.11
N PHE A 149 10.42 4.17 3.08
CA PHE A 149 9.71 4.39 1.82
C PHE A 149 10.36 5.51 0.99
N TYR A 150 10.68 6.65 1.61
CA TYR A 150 11.33 7.76 0.91
C TYR A 150 12.73 7.39 0.42
N ALA A 151 13.51 6.70 1.25
CA ALA A 151 14.84 6.23 0.87
C ALA A 151 14.77 5.20 -0.26
N PHE A 152 13.82 4.27 -0.23
CA PHE A 152 13.65 3.29 -1.30
C PHE A 152 13.28 3.95 -2.62
N THR A 153 12.25 4.80 -2.63
CA THR A 153 11.76 5.42 -3.87
C THR A 153 12.80 6.32 -4.55
N ASN A 154 13.66 6.99 -3.78
CA ASN A 154 14.70 7.87 -4.33
C ASN A 154 16.01 7.16 -4.70
N ASN A 155 16.23 5.93 -4.24
CA ASN A 155 17.51 5.23 -4.41
C ASN A 155 17.40 3.85 -5.09
N SER A 156 16.19 3.36 -5.40
CA SER A 156 15.99 2.06 -6.06
C SER A 156 16.69 1.94 -7.43
N GLY A 157 16.93 3.05 -8.14
CA GLY A 157 17.71 3.07 -9.38
C GLY A 157 19.22 3.29 -9.20
N ARG A 158 19.70 3.49 -7.97
CA ARG A 158 21.11 3.85 -7.69
C ARG A 158 21.96 2.67 -7.23
N MET A 159 21.33 1.58 -6.81
CA MET A 159 22.00 0.36 -6.38
C MET A 159 21.05 -0.84 -6.56
N ASP A 160 21.58 -2.05 -6.39
CA ASP A 160 20.78 -3.27 -6.39
C ASP A 160 19.65 -3.20 -5.34
N GLU A 161 18.42 -3.50 -5.77
CA GLU A 161 17.23 -3.37 -4.93
C GLU A 161 17.30 -4.26 -3.68
N ALA A 162 17.83 -5.47 -3.79
CA ALA A 162 17.93 -6.38 -2.65
C ALA A 162 18.94 -5.84 -1.61
N LYS A 163 20.08 -5.29 -2.06
CA LYS A 163 21.03 -4.62 -1.17
C LYS A 163 20.44 -3.37 -0.51
N LEU A 164 19.64 -2.59 -1.24
CA LEU A 164 18.96 -1.42 -0.67
C LEU A 164 17.97 -1.83 0.43
N VAL A 165 17.13 -2.85 0.16
CA VAL A 165 16.18 -3.38 1.16
C VAL A 165 16.89 -3.89 2.40
N ALA A 166 18.00 -4.62 2.24
CA ALA A 166 18.80 -5.10 3.37
C ALA A 166 19.36 -3.94 4.22
N LEU A 167 19.88 -2.89 3.58
CA LEU A 167 20.37 -1.71 4.28
C LEU A 167 19.24 -0.99 5.05
N LEU A 168 18.06 -0.83 4.43
CA LEU A 168 16.92 -0.19 5.08
C LEU A 168 16.39 -1.02 6.27
N ALA A 169 16.44 -2.34 6.18
CA ALA A 169 16.08 -3.23 7.29
C ALA A 169 17.03 -3.05 8.50
N GLU A 170 18.34 -2.96 8.26
CA GLU A 170 19.33 -2.70 9.32
C GLU A 170 19.15 -1.30 9.94
N ILE A 171 18.83 -0.28 9.14
CA ILE A 171 18.52 1.07 9.66
C ILE A 171 17.27 1.04 10.54
N ALA A 172 16.19 0.38 10.09
CA ALA A 172 14.95 0.27 10.86
C ALA A 172 15.17 -0.47 12.20
N LYS A 173 15.98 -1.53 12.18
CA LYS A 173 16.39 -2.29 13.36
C LYS A 173 17.21 -1.46 14.34
N ALA A 174 18.16 -0.67 13.84
CA ALA A 174 18.95 0.24 14.68
C ALA A 174 18.07 1.32 15.34
N ALA A 175 17.09 1.86 14.62
CA ALA A 175 16.18 2.89 15.13
C ALA A 175 15.33 2.42 16.33
N GLN A 176 15.09 1.11 16.47
CA GLN A 176 14.33 0.54 17.60
C GLN A 176 15.16 0.36 18.86
N LYS A 177 16.50 0.34 18.75
CA LYS A 177 17.42 0.21 19.88
C LYS A 177 17.75 1.55 20.51
N ILE A 178 17.15 2.64 20.04
CA ILE A 178 17.36 3.98 20.60
C ILE A 178 16.62 4.05 21.93
N GLU A 179 17.38 3.93 23.02
CA GLU A 179 16.91 4.21 24.38
C GLU A 179 17.23 5.68 24.70
N LEU A 180 16.18 6.49 24.89
CA LEU A 180 16.26 7.86 25.41
C LEU A 180 15.48 7.94 26.72
#